data_AF-A0A3A6D646-F1
#
_entry.id   AF-A0A3A6D646-F1
#
_cell.length_a   1.000
_cell.length_b   1.000
_cell.length_c   1.000
_cell.angle_alpha   90.00
_cell.angle_beta   90.00
_cell.angle_gamma   90.00
#
_symmetry.space_group_name_H-M   'P 1'
#
loop_
_entity.id
_entity.type
_entity.pdbx_description
1 polymer ?
#
loop_
_entity_poly.entity_id
_entity_poly.type
_entity_poly.pdbx_seq_one_letter_code
_entity_poly.pdbx_strand_id
1 'polypeptide(L)'
;MEETMIKEQELFQKYVQILVKQNKNKKDAEKLLLDELMHTEELLPELHILENEAVVEHILREAVYDATSDAGVLDVSMLTDCLKRLEFEADLSEEEAAQVMENFISLLRRLLKQRQTNRVEKLTASDEIRIRIENMISELDMHIGNYEKDYGHAQALLVDVLRCVQLDELTIGNYERAYAEMFDRAKNREACSRCFESMIQHSPMDANLVYGWLLQNLEWKEYAACNTIIAQGLQLEDIEYTDLFLEIAQEIAQLTKDDASYRKWKAQYGKKRAALKRMQASILPLPREAYQDAKPNKPCPCGSGKKFKACCGKLIKKLDA
;
A
#
# COMPACT_ATOMS: atom_id res chain seq x y z
N MET A 1 2.32 -20.97 -18.94
CA MET A 1 3.50 -20.21 -18.47
C MET A 1 4.55 -20.10 -19.57
N GLU A 2 4.98 -21.20 -20.21
CA GLU A 2 5.95 -21.12 -21.33
C GLU A 2 5.36 -20.58 -22.65
N GLU A 3 4.15 -20.98 -23.05
CA GLU A 3 3.58 -20.52 -24.33
C GLU A 3 3.24 -19.02 -24.37
N THR A 4 2.92 -18.42 -23.23
CA THR A 4 2.59 -16.99 -23.13
C THR A 4 3.85 -16.13 -23.17
N MET A 5 4.88 -16.49 -22.40
CA MET A 5 6.21 -15.86 -22.46
C MET A 5 6.88 -16.02 -23.83
N ILE A 6 6.79 -17.20 -24.44
CA ILE A 6 7.36 -17.46 -25.78
C ILE A 6 6.61 -16.66 -26.84
N LYS A 7 5.28 -16.56 -26.76
CA LYS A 7 4.51 -15.69 -27.67
C LYS A 7 4.85 -14.22 -27.51
N GLU A 8 4.96 -13.70 -26.28
CA GLU A 8 5.27 -12.30 -26.00
C GLU A 8 6.68 -11.90 -26.45
N GLN A 9 7.66 -12.78 -26.22
CA GLN A 9 9.04 -12.56 -26.61
C GLN A 9 9.25 -12.76 -28.13
N GLU A 10 8.56 -13.71 -28.76
CA GLU A 10 8.55 -13.88 -30.22
C GLU A 10 7.85 -12.73 -30.94
N LEU A 11 6.76 -12.18 -30.38
CA LEU A 11 6.09 -10.99 -30.89
C LEU A 11 7.00 -9.75 -30.82
N PHE A 12 7.63 -9.50 -29.67
CA PHE A 12 8.59 -8.41 -29.47
C PHE A 12 9.77 -8.50 -30.46
N GLN A 13 10.35 -9.70 -30.64
CA GLN A 13 11.45 -9.92 -31.57
C GLN A 13 11.05 -9.78 -33.05
N LYS A 14 9.86 -10.25 -33.45
CA LYS A 14 9.35 -10.09 -34.82
C LYS A 14 9.11 -8.62 -35.17
N TYR A 15 8.62 -7.84 -34.21
CA TYR A 15 8.26 -6.43 -34.42
C TYR A 15 9.49 -5.52 -34.53
N VAL A 16 10.48 -5.73 -33.66
CA VAL A 16 11.79 -5.05 -33.74
C VAL A 16 12.46 -5.34 -35.09
N GLN A 17 12.37 -6.57 -35.63
CA GLN A 17 12.92 -6.92 -36.93
C GLN A 17 12.18 -6.28 -38.14
N ILE A 18 10.87 -6.04 -38.03
CA ILE A 18 10.08 -5.36 -39.08
C ILE A 18 10.43 -3.86 -39.12
N LEU A 19 10.56 -3.21 -37.96
CA LEU A 19 10.90 -1.78 -37.86
C LEU A 19 12.34 -1.49 -38.29
N VAL A 20 13.28 -2.38 -37.97
CA VAL A 20 14.67 -2.30 -38.44
C VAL A 20 14.75 -2.48 -39.98
N LYS A 21 13.91 -3.33 -40.59
CA LYS A 21 13.81 -3.47 -42.06
C LYS A 21 13.24 -2.22 -42.76
N GLN A 22 12.56 -1.35 -42.02
CA GLN A 22 12.07 -0.05 -42.49
C GLN A 22 13.10 1.08 -42.27
N ASN A 23 14.37 0.74 -42.05
CA ASN A 23 15.52 1.65 -41.89
C ASN A 23 15.48 2.54 -40.63
N LYS A 24 14.70 2.17 -39.61
CA LYS A 24 14.78 2.77 -38.27
C LYS A 24 15.88 2.06 -37.47
N ASN A 25 16.72 2.81 -36.76
CA ASN A 25 17.75 2.19 -35.94
C ASN A 25 17.12 1.56 -34.68
N LYS A 26 17.83 0.63 -34.03
CA LYS A 26 17.32 -0.11 -32.84
C LYS A 26 16.81 0.82 -31.72
N LYS A 27 17.47 1.95 -31.52
CA LYS A 27 17.14 2.97 -30.51
C LYS A 27 15.85 3.72 -30.85
N ASP A 28 15.58 3.96 -32.14
CA ASP A 28 14.34 4.59 -32.61
C ASP A 28 13.15 3.61 -32.58
N ALA A 29 13.41 2.32 -32.75
CA ALA A 29 12.41 1.25 -32.63
C ALA A 29 12.02 1.01 -31.15
N GLU A 30 12.99 1.03 -30.23
CA GLU A 30 12.74 1.00 -28.78
C GLU A 30 11.88 2.19 -28.32
N LYS A 31 12.08 3.38 -28.91
CA LYS A 31 11.26 4.57 -28.64
C LYS A 31 9.81 4.46 -29.13
N LEU A 32 9.57 3.80 -30.26
CA LEU A 32 8.22 3.57 -30.80
C LEU A 32 7.45 2.50 -30.01
N LEU A 33 8.18 1.55 -29.43
CA LEU A 33 7.62 0.49 -28.58
C LEU A 33 7.23 1.03 -27.19
N LEU A 34 7.94 2.06 -26.72
CA LEU A 34 7.54 2.95 -25.63
C LEU A 34 6.16 3.57 -25.89
N ASP A 35 5.90 4.06 -27.12
CA ASP A 35 4.62 4.67 -27.52
C ASP A 35 3.48 3.64 -27.64
N GLU A 36 3.78 2.37 -27.89
CA GLU A 36 2.78 1.29 -28.09
C GLU A 36 2.42 0.55 -26.78
N LEU A 37 3.36 0.42 -25.83
CA LEU A 37 3.08 -0.07 -24.47
C LEU A 37 2.14 0.87 -23.70
N MET A 38 2.14 2.15 -24.07
CA MET A 38 1.13 3.13 -23.65
C MET A 38 -0.29 2.81 -24.18
N HIS A 39 -0.49 1.76 -24.99
CA HIS A 39 -1.76 1.42 -25.64
C HIS A 39 -2.23 -0.03 -25.43
N THR A 40 -1.68 -0.79 -24.47
CA THR A 40 -2.10 -2.19 -24.20
C THR A 40 -3.05 -2.28 -22.99
N GLU A 41 -4.35 -2.36 -23.27
CA GLU A 41 -5.48 -2.21 -22.33
C GLU A 41 -5.86 -3.46 -21.47
N GLU A 42 -5.14 -4.58 -21.51
CA GLU A 42 -5.70 -5.85 -20.98
C GLU A 42 -5.02 -6.48 -19.74
N LEU A 43 -4.20 -5.74 -18.97
CA LEU A 43 -3.59 -6.30 -17.74
C LEU A 43 -3.77 -5.52 -16.44
N LEU A 44 -4.72 -4.59 -16.37
CA LEU A 44 -5.26 -4.09 -15.10
C LEU A 44 -6.61 -3.43 -15.34
N PRO A 45 -7.71 -3.93 -14.77
CA PRO A 45 -8.91 -3.13 -14.62
C PRO A 45 -8.72 -1.92 -13.68
N GLU A 46 -7.58 -1.79 -12.98
CA GLU A 46 -7.40 -0.82 -11.89
C GLU A 46 -6.19 0.13 -12.05
N LEU A 47 -5.60 0.24 -13.24
CA LEU A 47 -4.48 1.17 -13.50
C LEU A 47 -4.80 2.14 -14.65
N HIS A 48 -5.92 2.86 -14.53
CA HIS A 48 -6.13 4.19 -15.17
C HIS A 48 -5.21 5.30 -14.59
N ILE A 49 -4.10 4.88 -13.98
CA ILE A 49 -3.14 5.67 -13.22
C ILE A 49 -1.90 6.05 -14.10
N LEU A 50 -1.86 5.62 -15.37
CA LEU A 50 -0.74 5.90 -16.29
C LEU A 50 -0.89 7.16 -17.16
N GLU A 51 -1.79 8.09 -16.81
CA GLU A 51 -1.89 9.39 -17.52
C GLU A 51 -0.72 10.35 -17.24
N ASN A 52 0.15 10.05 -16.26
CA ASN A 52 1.28 10.90 -15.91
C ASN A 52 2.57 10.43 -16.62
N GLU A 53 2.88 11.04 -17.76
CA GLU A 53 4.09 10.80 -18.56
C GLU A 53 5.38 10.81 -17.71
N ALA A 54 5.45 11.59 -16.62
CA ALA A 54 6.63 11.65 -15.75
C ALA A 54 6.85 10.38 -14.92
N VAL A 55 5.79 9.68 -14.53
CA VAL A 55 5.87 8.41 -13.77
C VAL A 55 6.34 7.28 -14.69
N VAL A 56 5.83 7.26 -15.92
CA VAL A 56 6.27 6.33 -16.97
C VAL A 56 7.73 6.61 -17.34
N GLU A 57 8.10 7.86 -17.58
CA GLU A 57 9.48 8.28 -17.90
C GLU A 57 10.47 7.94 -16.77
N HIS A 58 10.05 8.09 -15.51
CA HIS A 58 10.86 7.72 -14.36
C HIS A 58 11.03 6.20 -14.20
N ILE A 59 9.93 5.42 -14.27
CA ILE A 59 9.99 3.94 -14.24
C ILE A 59 10.88 3.41 -15.37
N LEU A 60 10.78 4.01 -16.56
CA LEU A 60 11.62 3.69 -17.70
C LEU A 60 13.08 4.06 -17.45
N ARG A 61 13.37 5.21 -16.82
CA ARG A 61 14.74 5.61 -16.46
C ARG A 61 15.38 4.62 -15.49
N GLU A 62 14.68 4.21 -14.44
CA GLU A 62 15.19 3.29 -13.40
C GLU A 62 15.21 1.82 -13.85
N ALA A 63 14.27 1.38 -14.69
CA ALA A 63 14.30 0.04 -15.27
C ALA A 63 15.41 -0.12 -16.33
N VAL A 64 15.77 0.97 -17.02
CA VAL A 64 16.86 1.02 -18.00
C VAL A 64 18.23 1.19 -17.34
N TYR A 65 18.33 1.94 -16.23
CA TYR A 65 19.60 2.09 -15.50
C TYR A 65 20.08 0.77 -14.89
N ASP A 66 19.16 -0.05 -14.38
CA ASP A 66 19.45 -1.34 -13.74
C ASP A 66 19.87 -2.46 -14.73
N ALA A 67 19.69 -2.24 -16.03
CA ALA A 67 20.09 -3.20 -17.06
C ALA A 67 21.58 -3.13 -17.44
N THR A 68 22.34 -2.15 -16.91
CA THR A 68 23.70 -1.83 -17.41
C THR A 68 24.81 -1.82 -16.37
N SER A 69 24.54 -2.08 -15.08
CA SER A 69 25.61 -2.20 -14.07
C SER A 69 25.73 -3.63 -13.52
N ASP A 70 26.98 -4.11 -13.47
CA ASP A 70 27.41 -5.49 -13.23
C ASP A 70 26.52 -6.30 -12.26
N ALA A 71 26.04 -7.45 -12.75
CA ALA A 71 25.38 -8.48 -11.96
C ALA A 71 26.39 -9.20 -11.06
N GLY A 72 26.86 -8.50 -10.01
CA GLY A 72 27.35 -9.17 -8.81
C GLY A 72 26.22 -9.97 -8.19
N VAL A 73 26.55 -11.09 -7.53
CA VAL A 73 25.58 -11.86 -6.75
C VAL A 73 25.05 -10.95 -5.63
N LEU A 74 23.78 -10.54 -5.72
CA LEU A 74 23.13 -9.80 -4.65
C LEU A 74 22.76 -10.76 -3.52
N ASP A 75 22.88 -10.27 -2.29
CA ASP A 75 22.52 -10.99 -1.08
C ASP A 75 21.59 -10.16 -0.19
N VAL A 76 20.77 -10.85 0.61
CA VAL A 76 19.82 -10.23 1.56
C VAL A 76 20.52 -9.36 2.61
N SER A 77 21.82 -9.57 2.86
CA SER A 77 22.61 -8.69 3.73
C SER A 77 22.55 -7.22 3.27
N MET A 78 22.50 -6.96 1.96
CA MET A 78 22.43 -5.61 1.41
C MET A 78 21.12 -4.90 1.76
N LEU A 79 19.98 -5.61 1.72
CA LEU A 79 18.70 -5.09 2.22
C LEU A 79 18.77 -4.83 3.72
N THR A 80 19.39 -5.76 4.46
CA THR A 80 19.53 -5.67 5.91
C THR A 80 20.33 -4.43 6.32
N ASP A 81 21.32 -4.03 5.52
CA ASP A 81 22.11 -2.83 5.79
C ASP A 81 21.31 -1.54 5.55
N CYS A 82 20.45 -1.49 4.52
CA CYS A 82 19.49 -0.39 4.36
C CYS A 82 18.54 -0.29 5.57
N LEU A 83 17.98 -1.42 6.00
CA LEU A 83 17.07 -1.47 7.16
C LEU A 83 17.74 -0.97 8.43
N LYS A 84 18.99 -1.37 8.68
CA LYS A 84 19.73 -0.90 9.87
C LYS A 84 19.98 0.60 9.84
N ARG A 85 20.28 1.16 8.66
CA ARG A 85 20.47 2.61 8.55
C ARG A 85 19.19 3.36 8.90
N LEU A 86 18.06 2.96 8.32
CA LEU A 86 16.77 3.59 8.60
C LEU A 86 16.31 3.42 10.05
N GLU A 87 16.53 2.24 10.66
CA GLU A 87 16.07 1.95 12.02
C GLU A 87 16.96 2.54 13.13
N PHE A 88 18.28 2.64 12.91
CA PHE A 88 19.24 2.92 13.98
C PHE A 88 20.07 4.20 13.80
N GLU A 89 20.07 4.83 12.62
CA GLU A 89 20.73 6.13 12.43
C GLU A 89 19.78 7.25 12.83
N ALA A 90 19.94 7.75 14.06
CA ALA A 90 19.05 8.72 14.69
C ALA A 90 19.02 10.11 14.02
N ASP A 91 19.94 10.40 13.11
CA ASP A 91 20.18 11.74 12.55
C ASP A 91 20.12 11.81 11.01
N LEU A 92 19.44 10.87 10.35
CA LEU A 92 19.25 10.94 8.90
C LEU A 92 18.41 12.19 8.54
N SER A 93 18.94 13.02 7.65
CA SER A 93 18.12 14.04 6.98
C SER A 93 17.07 13.38 6.08
N GLU A 94 16.02 14.11 5.72
CA GLU A 94 14.98 13.63 4.81
C GLU A 94 15.54 13.15 3.46
N GLU A 95 16.58 13.82 2.97
CA GLU A 95 17.25 13.46 1.71
C GLU A 95 18.08 12.18 1.85
N GLU A 96 18.77 11.99 2.97
CA GLU A 96 19.51 10.76 3.22
C GLU A 96 18.58 9.58 3.45
N ALA A 97 17.47 9.77 4.18
CA ALA A 97 16.45 8.77 4.37
C ALA A 97 15.83 8.34 3.03
N ALA A 98 15.41 9.30 2.19
CA ALA A 98 14.90 9.02 0.85
C ALA A 98 15.89 8.22 -0.01
N GLN A 99 17.17 8.60 0.03
CA GLN A 99 18.19 7.88 -0.73
C GLN A 99 18.38 6.44 -0.24
N VAL A 100 18.29 6.18 1.07
CA VAL A 100 18.35 4.81 1.62
C VAL A 100 17.11 4.01 1.20
N MET A 101 15.93 4.63 1.15
CA MET A 101 14.67 4.02 0.71
C MET A 101 14.69 3.65 -0.78
N GLU A 102 15.16 4.55 -1.64
CA GLU A 102 15.36 4.28 -3.08
C GLU A 102 16.30 3.09 -3.30
N ASN A 103 17.41 3.06 -2.56
CA ASN A 103 18.36 1.95 -2.61
C ASN A 103 17.72 0.64 -2.12
N PHE A 104 16.91 0.70 -1.05
CA PHE A 104 16.18 -0.46 -0.55
C PHE A 104 15.23 -1.03 -1.61
N ILE A 105 14.42 -0.18 -2.26
CA ILE A 105 13.48 -0.62 -3.31
C ILE A 105 14.23 -1.22 -4.50
N SER A 106 15.29 -0.56 -4.97
CA SER A 106 16.13 -1.06 -6.07
C SER A 106 16.71 -2.45 -5.74
N LEU A 107 17.30 -2.62 -4.55
CA LEU A 107 17.83 -3.90 -4.12
C LEU A 107 16.75 -4.96 -3.98
N LEU A 108 15.59 -4.61 -3.42
CA LEU A 108 14.45 -5.52 -3.23
C LEU A 108 13.97 -6.04 -4.58
N ARG A 109 13.74 -5.14 -5.55
CA ARG A 109 13.35 -5.47 -6.92
C ARG A 109 14.35 -6.42 -7.57
N ARG A 110 15.64 -6.10 -7.50
CA ARG A 110 16.71 -6.90 -8.11
C ARG A 110 16.81 -8.29 -7.47
N LEU A 111 16.66 -8.39 -6.14
CA LEU A 111 16.66 -9.67 -5.44
C LEU A 111 15.44 -10.53 -5.78
N LEU A 112 14.24 -9.93 -5.82
CA LEU A 112 13.00 -10.60 -6.25
C LEU A 112 13.14 -11.14 -7.67
N LYS A 113 13.69 -10.33 -8.59
CA LYS A 113 13.99 -10.74 -9.96
C LYS A 113 15.03 -11.86 -10.03
N GLN A 114 16.14 -11.75 -9.29
CA GLN A 114 17.19 -12.78 -9.23
C GLN A 114 16.64 -14.11 -8.69
N ARG A 115 15.69 -14.06 -7.76
CA ARG A 115 15.00 -15.23 -7.19
C ARG A 115 13.78 -15.68 -8.00
N GLN A 116 13.45 -14.99 -9.10
CA GLN A 116 12.28 -15.24 -9.94
C GLN A 116 10.98 -15.38 -9.13
N THR A 117 10.77 -14.44 -8.20
CA THR A 117 9.64 -14.45 -7.27
C THR A 117 9.22 -13.02 -6.97
N ASN A 118 7.95 -12.80 -6.68
CA ASN A 118 7.42 -11.56 -6.10
C ASN A 118 7.17 -11.70 -4.58
N ARG A 119 7.40 -12.89 -4.02
CA ARG A 119 7.18 -13.26 -2.62
C ARG A 119 8.41 -13.01 -1.76
N VAL A 120 8.31 -12.12 -0.77
CA VAL A 120 9.39 -11.72 0.15
C VAL A 120 9.88 -12.90 1.00
N GLU A 121 8.98 -13.79 1.40
CA GLU A 121 9.30 -14.99 2.18
C GLU A 121 10.23 -15.97 1.45
N LYS A 122 10.40 -15.84 0.13
CA LYS A 122 11.35 -16.64 -0.66
C LYS A 122 12.74 -16.02 -0.74
N LEU A 123 12.92 -14.79 -0.25
CA LEU A 123 14.22 -14.11 -0.26
C LEU A 123 15.13 -14.60 0.87
N THR A 124 14.57 -14.93 2.03
CA THR A 124 15.31 -15.30 3.24
C THR A 124 14.62 -16.43 4.01
N ALA A 125 15.42 -17.28 4.66
CA ALA A 125 14.92 -18.32 5.58
C ALA A 125 14.76 -17.81 7.02
N SER A 126 15.22 -16.59 7.32
CA SER A 126 15.08 -15.97 8.65
C SER A 126 13.75 -15.24 8.76
N ASP A 127 12.88 -15.70 9.67
CA ASP A 127 11.61 -15.04 9.98
C ASP A 127 11.82 -13.60 10.47
N GLU A 128 12.88 -13.35 11.25
CA GLU A 128 13.22 -12.01 11.76
C GLU A 128 13.53 -11.03 10.61
N ILE A 129 14.37 -11.45 9.66
CA ILE A 129 14.73 -10.60 8.52
C ILE A 129 13.52 -10.40 7.60
N ARG A 130 12.73 -11.46 7.37
CA ARG A 130 11.50 -11.36 6.57
C ARG A 130 10.55 -10.30 7.14
N ILE A 131 10.24 -10.40 8.43
CA ILE A 131 9.31 -9.47 9.10
C ILE A 131 9.80 -8.02 8.98
N ARG A 132 11.10 -7.78 9.08
CA ARG A 132 11.65 -6.42 8.93
C ARG A 132 11.52 -5.88 7.52
N ILE A 133 11.72 -6.72 6.49
CA ILE A 133 11.49 -6.34 5.10
C ILE A 133 10.01 -6.03 4.87
N GLU A 134 9.11 -6.88 5.35
CA GLU A 134 7.65 -6.72 5.23
C GLU A 134 7.16 -5.45 5.94
N ASN A 135 7.65 -5.17 7.15
CA ASN A 135 7.33 -3.94 7.86
C ASN A 135 7.85 -2.69 7.11
N MET A 136 9.06 -2.74 6.56
CA MET A 136 9.61 -1.63 5.78
C MET A 136 8.81 -1.36 4.51
N ILE A 137 8.33 -2.42 3.83
CA ILE A 137 7.40 -2.29 2.70
C ILE A 137 6.08 -1.68 3.17
N SER A 138 5.57 -2.09 4.33
CA SER A 138 4.29 -1.57 4.85
C SER A 138 4.35 -0.08 5.23
N GLU A 139 5.53 0.45 5.54
CA GLU A 139 5.74 1.85 5.96
C GLU A 139 6.36 2.72 4.86
N LEU A 140 6.68 2.11 3.71
CA LEU A 140 7.43 2.73 2.62
C LEU A 140 6.69 3.93 2.03
N ASP A 141 5.37 3.82 1.88
CA ASP A 141 4.51 4.86 1.35
C ASP A 141 4.51 6.12 2.20
N MET A 142 4.49 5.98 3.53
CA MET A 142 4.57 7.09 4.47
C MET A 142 5.92 7.82 4.34
N HIS A 143 7.02 7.06 4.25
CA HIS A 143 8.36 7.63 4.13
C HIS A 143 8.59 8.33 2.79
N ILE A 144 8.19 7.69 1.69
CA ILE A 144 8.30 8.26 0.34
C ILE A 144 7.33 9.42 0.15
N GLY A 145 6.13 9.35 0.72
CA GLY A 145 5.14 10.39 0.58
C GLY A 145 5.65 11.73 1.11
N ASN A 146 6.40 11.69 2.23
CA ASN A 146 7.00 12.88 2.84
C ASN A 146 8.20 13.45 2.07
N TYR A 147 8.63 12.83 0.98
CA TYR A 147 9.69 13.35 0.12
C TYR A 147 9.15 14.49 -0.77
N GLU A 148 9.23 15.72 -0.28
CA GLU A 148 8.63 16.90 -0.95
C GLU A 148 9.35 17.35 -2.24
N LYS A 149 10.57 16.86 -2.50
CA LYS A 149 11.40 17.34 -3.62
C LYS A 149 10.95 16.82 -4.99
N ASP A 150 10.46 15.58 -5.08
CA ASP A 150 10.07 14.96 -6.36
C ASP A 150 8.91 13.97 -6.17
N TYR A 151 7.68 14.50 -6.19
CA TYR A 151 6.46 13.69 -6.08
C TYR A 151 6.28 12.69 -7.24
N GLY A 152 6.81 12.98 -8.43
CA GLY A 152 6.73 12.08 -9.58
C GLY A 152 7.62 10.86 -9.41
N HIS A 153 8.84 11.07 -8.89
CA HIS A 153 9.74 9.97 -8.50
C HIS A 153 9.10 9.10 -7.41
N ALA A 154 8.58 9.73 -6.35
CA ALA A 154 7.88 9.05 -5.27
C ALA A 154 6.74 8.15 -5.80
N GLN A 155 5.87 8.70 -6.66
CA GLN A 155 4.80 7.95 -7.32
C GLN A 155 5.32 6.73 -8.09
N ALA A 156 6.41 6.89 -8.84
CA ALA A 156 7.00 5.79 -9.62
C ALA A 156 7.50 4.65 -8.75
N LEU A 157 8.11 4.95 -7.60
CA LEU A 157 8.56 3.94 -6.65
C LEU A 157 7.40 3.16 -6.03
N LEU A 158 6.29 3.84 -5.68
CA LEU A 158 5.09 3.17 -5.18
C LEU A 158 4.53 2.17 -6.21
N VAL A 159 4.43 2.60 -7.48
CA VAL A 159 3.95 1.74 -8.57
C VAL A 159 4.90 0.57 -8.83
N ASP A 160 6.22 0.78 -8.73
CA ASP A 160 7.21 -0.30 -8.88
C ASP A 160 7.01 -1.37 -7.80
N VAL A 161 6.79 -0.99 -6.55
CA VAL A 161 6.54 -1.94 -5.46
C VAL A 161 5.22 -2.70 -5.66
N LEU A 162 4.12 -1.99 -5.99
CA LEU A 162 2.82 -2.60 -6.29
C LEU A 162 2.92 -3.67 -7.40
N ARG A 163 3.80 -3.47 -8.39
CA ARG A 163 3.99 -4.40 -9.51
C ARG A 163 4.95 -5.54 -9.21
N CYS A 164 5.96 -5.30 -8.38
CA CYS A 164 7.07 -6.26 -8.20
C CYS A 164 6.90 -7.15 -6.97
N VAL A 165 6.11 -6.74 -5.99
CA VAL A 165 5.96 -7.42 -4.71
C VAL A 165 4.54 -7.96 -4.57
N GLN A 166 4.41 -9.20 -4.06
CA GLN A 166 3.12 -9.70 -3.62
C GLN A 166 2.79 -9.06 -2.26
N LEU A 167 1.80 -8.19 -2.25
CA LEU A 167 1.34 -7.45 -1.08
C LEU A 167 -0.01 -8.00 -0.61
N ASP A 168 -0.33 -7.79 0.67
CA ASP A 168 -1.67 -7.97 1.19
C ASP A 168 -2.57 -6.78 0.83
N GLU A 169 -3.89 -6.97 0.93
CA GLU A 169 -4.90 -5.98 0.52
C GLU A 169 -4.75 -4.64 1.23
N LEU A 170 -4.38 -4.62 2.53
CA LEU A 170 -4.21 -3.38 3.28
C LEU A 170 -3.02 -2.59 2.74
N THR A 171 -1.89 -3.27 2.50
CA THR A 171 -0.69 -2.63 1.96
C THR A 171 -0.93 -2.12 0.54
N ILE A 172 -1.64 -2.87 -0.32
CA ILE A 172 -2.02 -2.40 -1.66
C ILE A 172 -2.82 -1.09 -1.55
N GLY A 173 -3.88 -1.06 -0.75
CA GLY A 173 -4.72 0.12 -0.60
C GLY A 173 -3.98 1.34 -0.06
N ASN A 174 -2.98 1.14 0.82
CA ASN A 174 -2.13 2.23 1.30
C ASN A 174 -1.31 2.87 0.17
N TYR A 175 -0.69 2.04 -0.68
CA TYR A 175 0.11 2.51 -1.81
C TYR A 175 -0.72 3.19 -2.89
N GLU A 176 -1.88 2.64 -3.20
CA GLU A 176 -2.85 3.21 -4.14
C GLU A 176 -3.31 4.60 -3.68
N ARG A 177 -3.63 4.73 -2.39
CA ARG A 177 -3.97 6.00 -1.77
C ARG A 177 -2.80 6.98 -1.80
N ALA A 178 -1.62 6.56 -1.36
CA ALA A 178 -0.43 7.41 -1.36
C ALA A 178 -0.09 7.92 -2.76
N TYR A 179 -0.23 7.05 -3.78
CA TYR A 179 -0.08 7.44 -5.18
C TYR A 179 -1.04 8.58 -5.57
N ALA A 180 -2.32 8.49 -5.20
CA ALA A 180 -3.31 9.53 -5.48
C ALA A 180 -3.03 10.84 -4.71
N GLU A 181 -2.65 10.74 -3.43
CA GLU A 181 -2.31 11.89 -2.58
C GLU A 181 -1.12 12.69 -3.13
N MET A 182 -0.14 12.03 -3.78
CA MET A 182 0.99 12.73 -4.40
C MET A 182 0.56 13.74 -5.48
N PHE A 183 -0.56 13.53 -6.18
CA PHE A 183 -1.07 14.51 -7.13
C PHE A 183 -1.53 15.80 -6.43
N ASP A 184 -2.18 15.69 -5.26
CA ASP A 184 -2.58 16.88 -4.52
C ASP A 184 -1.35 17.62 -3.95
N ARG A 185 -0.34 16.89 -3.47
CA ARG A 185 0.94 17.49 -3.05
C ARG A 185 1.61 18.25 -4.19
N ALA A 186 1.55 17.71 -5.41
CA ALA A 186 1.95 18.36 -6.65
C ALA A 186 0.98 19.47 -7.14
N LYS A 187 -0.03 19.84 -6.34
CA LYS A 187 -1.06 20.84 -6.65
C LYS A 187 -1.93 20.52 -7.87
N ASN A 188 -2.04 19.23 -8.21
CA ASN A 188 -2.90 18.72 -9.27
C ASN A 188 -4.13 18.02 -8.67
N ARG A 189 -5.05 18.85 -8.16
CA ARG A 189 -6.31 18.40 -7.56
C ARG A 189 -7.16 17.55 -8.49
N GLU A 190 -7.21 17.89 -9.78
CA GLU A 190 -8.03 17.17 -10.75
C GLU A 190 -7.56 15.73 -10.94
N ALA A 191 -6.25 15.51 -11.11
CA ALA A 191 -5.69 14.17 -11.22
C ALA A 191 -5.86 13.37 -9.92
N CYS A 192 -5.70 14.01 -8.76
CA CYS A 192 -5.97 13.40 -7.46
C CYS A 192 -7.43 12.89 -7.37
N SER A 193 -8.40 13.73 -7.70
CA SER A 193 -9.82 13.35 -7.73
C SER A 193 -10.08 12.18 -8.68
N ARG A 194 -9.57 12.24 -9.91
CA ARG A 194 -9.76 11.16 -10.90
C ARG A 194 -9.20 9.83 -10.40
N CYS A 195 -8.05 9.84 -9.73
CA CYS A 195 -7.47 8.63 -9.15
C CYS A 195 -8.40 8.03 -8.09
N PHE A 196 -8.82 8.81 -7.10
CA PHE A 196 -9.71 8.32 -6.04
C PHE A 196 -11.06 7.86 -6.58
N GLU A 197 -11.68 8.62 -7.48
CA GLU A 197 -12.95 8.26 -8.11
C GLU A 197 -12.83 6.95 -8.89
N SER A 198 -11.77 6.78 -9.67
CA SER A 198 -11.50 5.53 -10.39
C SER A 198 -11.31 4.36 -9.43
N MET A 199 -10.45 4.50 -8.40
CA MET A 199 -10.18 3.42 -7.45
C MET A 199 -11.44 3.01 -6.68
N ILE A 200 -12.25 3.97 -6.23
CA ILE A 200 -13.52 3.71 -5.53
C ILE A 200 -14.56 3.09 -6.47
N GLN A 201 -14.56 3.45 -7.76
CA GLN A 201 -15.47 2.84 -8.72
C GLN A 201 -15.18 1.33 -8.90
N HIS A 202 -13.91 0.93 -8.91
CA HIS A 202 -13.50 -0.47 -9.06
C HIS A 202 -13.60 -1.25 -7.74
N SER A 203 -13.22 -0.61 -6.64
CA SER A 203 -13.21 -1.18 -5.29
C SER A 203 -14.14 -0.44 -4.32
N PRO A 204 -15.47 -0.41 -4.58
CA PRO A 204 -16.41 0.42 -3.81
C PRO A 204 -16.61 -0.05 -2.37
N MET A 205 -16.16 -1.27 -2.05
CA MET A 205 -16.24 -1.87 -0.72
C MET A 205 -14.97 -1.66 0.12
N ASP A 206 -13.93 -1.05 -0.45
CA ASP A 206 -12.69 -0.78 0.27
C ASP A 206 -12.84 0.47 1.16
N ALA A 207 -12.95 0.22 2.46
CA ALA A 207 -13.10 1.29 3.45
C ALA A 207 -11.86 2.17 3.58
N ASN A 208 -10.66 1.65 3.28
CA ASN A 208 -9.41 2.40 3.28
C ASN A 208 -9.39 3.44 2.17
N LEU A 209 -9.76 3.05 0.94
CA LEU A 209 -9.84 3.95 -0.20
C LEU A 209 -10.88 5.06 0.02
N VAL A 210 -12.07 4.71 0.52
CA VAL A 210 -13.12 5.67 0.84
C VAL A 210 -12.68 6.63 1.96
N TYR A 211 -11.95 6.12 2.96
CA TYR A 211 -11.40 6.94 4.03
C TYR A 211 -10.32 7.91 3.54
N GLY A 212 -9.41 7.45 2.68
CA GLY A 212 -8.43 8.32 2.02
C GLY A 212 -9.09 9.46 1.25
N TRP A 213 -10.14 9.14 0.49
CA TRP A 213 -10.88 10.15 -0.26
C TRP A 213 -11.60 11.18 0.64
N LEU A 214 -12.09 10.74 1.80
CA LEU A 214 -12.65 11.65 2.81
C LEU A 214 -11.58 12.61 3.33
N LEU A 215 -10.40 12.12 3.70
CA LEU A 215 -9.31 12.96 4.20
C LEU A 215 -8.93 14.03 3.18
N GLN A 216 -8.80 13.65 1.91
CA GLN A 216 -8.48 14.59 0.84
C GLN A 216 -9.53 15.70 0.70
N ASN A 217 -10.82 15.35 0.74
CA ASN A 217 -11.90 16.34 0.67
C ASN A 217 -11.98 17.21 1.93
N LEU A 218 -11.60 16.68 3.09
CA LEU A 218 -11.52 17.43 4.34
C LEU A 218 -10.42 18.51 4.25
N GLU A 219 -9.24 18.16 3.72
CA GLU A 219 -8.16 19.12 3.49
C GLU A 219 -8.57 20.24 2.54
N TRP A 220 -9.31 19.91 1.49
CA TRP A 220 -9.90 20.88 0.56
C TRP A 220 -11.11 21.63 1.13
N LYS A 221 -11.55 21.30 2.36
CA LYS A 221 -12.70 21.90 3.05
C LYS A 221 -14.03 21.71 2.32
N GLU A 222 -14.15 20.64 1.54
CA GLU A 222 -15.35 20.27 0.80
C GLU A 222 -16.33 19.51 1.71
N TYR A 223 -16.83 20.16 2.75
CA TYR A 223 -17.60 19.50 3.82
C TYR A 223 -18.89 18.82 3.33
N ALA A 224 -19.49 19.33 2.25
CA ALA A 224 -20.65 18.68 1.63
C ALA A 224 -20.28 17.34 0.98
N ALA A 225 -19.15 17.29 0.26
CA ALA A 225 -18.60 16.06 -0.30
C ALA A 225 -18.20 15.10 0.82
N CYS A 226 -17.51 15.59 1.86
CA CYS A 226 -17.13 14.81 3.03
C CYS A 226 -18.35 14.12 3.68
N ASN A 227 -19.47 14.83 3.86
CA ASN A 227 -20.68 14.23 4.41
C ASN A 227 -21.25 13.10 3.53
N THR A 228 -21.10 13.21 2.20
CA THR A 228 -21.53 12.18 1.26
C THR A 228 -20.61 10.95 1.36
N ILE A 229 -19.29 11.17 1.41
CA ILE A 229 -18.28 10.13 1.55
C ILE A 229 -18.43 9.41 2.90
N ILE A 230 -18.64 10.14 4.00
CA ILE A 230 -18.91 9.55 5.33
C ILE A 230 -20.17 8.67 5.29
N ALA A 231 -21.24 9.14 4.63
CA ALA A 231 -22.47 8.36 4.52
C ALA A 231 -22.26 7.06 3.73
N GLN A 232 -21.38 7.06 2.72
CA GLN A 232 -20.96 5.86 1.99
C GLN A 232 -20.08 4.96 2.86
N GLY A 233 -19.02 5.49 3.47
CA GLY A 233 -18.08 4.73 4.29
C GLY A 233 -18.74 4.03 5.48
N LEU A 234 -19.70 4.69 6.15
CA LEU A 234 -20.45 4.07 7.24
C LEU A 234 -21.34 2.89 6.80
N GLN A 235 -21.76 2.83 5.52
CA GLN A 235 -22.53 1.71 4.99
C GLN A 235 -21.69 0.47 4.71
N LEU A 236 -20.36 0.61 4.63
CA LEU A 236 -19.45 -0.52 4.51
C LEU A 236 -19.41 -1.35 5.81
N GLU A 237 -19.77 -0.71 6.94
CA GLU A 237 -19.85 -1.34 8.26
C GLU A 237 -18.54 -1.98 8.73
N ASP A 238 -17.42 -1.55 8.15
CA ASP A 238 -16.08 -1.89 8.62
C ASP A 238 -15.87 -1.34 10.04
N ILE A 239 -15.42 -2.20 10.95
CA ILE A 239 -15.33 -1.88 12.38
C ILE A 239 -14.28 -0.82 12.66
N GLU A 240 -13.15 -0.87 11.97
CA GLU A 240 -12.01 0.02 12.20
C GLU A 240 -12.31 1.38 11.58
N TYR A 241 -12.75 1.40 10.32
CA TYR A 241 -13.02 2.64 9.61
C TYR A 241 -14.30 3.35 10.08
N THR A 242 -15.31 2.64 10.61
CA THR A 242 -16.50 3.29 11.21
C THR A 242 -16.11 4.30 12.30
N ASP A 243 -15.07 4.03 13.07
CA ASP A 243 -14.61 4.95 14.12
C ASP A 243 -14.02 6.20 13.52
N LEU A 244 -13.13 6.02 12.54
CA LEU A 244 -12.47 7.11 11.84
C LEU A 244 -13.49 8.01 11.13
N PHE A 245 -14.47 7.43 10.44
CA PHE A 245 -15.56 8.18 9.81
C PHE A 245 -16.37 9.01 10.81
N LEU A 246 -16.69 8.45 11.99
CA LEU A 246 -17.44 9.18 13.02
C LEU A 246 -16.62 10.28 13.70
N GLU A 247 -15.31 10.10 13.82
CA GLU A 247 -14.38 11.11 14.35
C GLU A 247 -14.28 12.31 13.40
N ILE A 248 -14.08 12.07 12.11
CA ILE A 248 -14.09 13.13 11.09
C ILE A 248 -15.46 13.81 11.00
N ALA A 249 -16.56 13.05 11.08
CA ALA A 249 -17.91 13.63 11.13
C ALA A 249 -18.09 14.59 12.33
N GLN A 250 -17.51 14.25 13.47
CA GLN A 250 -17.53 15.11 14.67
C GLN A 250 -16.69 16.37 14.48
N GLU A 251 -15.54 16.26 13.83
CA GLU A 251 -14.68 17.40 13.50
C GLU A 251 -15.39 18.35 12.55
N ILE A 252 -15.95 17.84 11.45
CA ILE A 252 -16.72 18.63 10.49
C ILE A 252 -17.86 19.36 11.19
N ALA A 253 -18.59 18.69 12.09
CA ALA A 253 -19.67 19.31 12.85
C ALA A 253 -19.20 20.50 13.72
N GLN A 254 -17.99 20.43 14.27
CA GLN A 254 -17.40 21.56 15.01
C GLN A 254 -16.99 22.70 14.08
N LEU A 255 -16.39 22.37 12.93
CA LEU A 255 -15.94 23.35 11.92
C LEU A 255 -17.11 24.10 11.27
N THR A 256 -18.19 23.39 10.93
CA THR A 256 -19.38 23.96 10.27
C THR A 256 -20.41 24.51 11.24
N LYS A 257 -20.30 24.13 12.54
CA LYS A 257 -21.32 24.37 13.57
C LYS A 257 -22.67 23.73 13.26
N ASP A 258 -22.68 22.67 12.45
CA ASP A 258 -23.85 21.84 12.15
C ASP A 258 -23.57 20.38 12.52
N ASP A 259 -24.26 19.89 13.55
CA ASP A 259 -24.07 18.53 14.06
C ASP A 259 -25.21 17.56 13.70
N ALA A 260 -26.15 17.97 12.83
CA ALA A 260 -27.34 17.18 12.50
C ALA A 260 -26.97 15.80 11.94
N SER A 261 -26.09 15.75 10.95
CA SER A 261 -25.62 14.50 10.32
C SER A 261 -24.84 13.64 11.31
N TYR A 262 -23.89 14.23 12.03
CA TYR A 262 -23.08 13.52 13.03
C TYR A 262 -23.95 12.86 14.11
N ARG A 263 -24.93 13.58 14.68
CA ARG A 263 -25.84 13.03 15.70
C ARG A 263 -26.61 11.82 15.18
N LYS A 264 -27.10 11.91 13.93
CA LYS A 264 -27.82 10.81 13.27
C LYS A 264 -26.91 9.59 13.11
N TRP A 265 -25.72 9.78 12.55
CA TRP A 265 -24.76 8.69 12.32
C TRP A 265 -24.26 8.07 13.62
N LYS A 266 -23.92 8.88 14.64
CA LYS A 266 -23.51 8.40 15.96
C LYS A 266 -24.58 7.54 16.61
N ALA A 267 -25.85 7.92 16.50
CA ALA A 267 -26.97 7.15 17.05
C ALA A 267 -27.16 5.79 16.35
N GLN A 268 -26.97 5.75 15.03
CA GLN A 268 -27.13 4.56 14.20
C GLN A 268 -25.91 3.62 14.30
N TYR A 269 -24.74 4.12 13.92
CA TYR A 269 -23.52 3.34 13.77
C TYR A 269 -22.73 3.19 15.07
N GLY A 270 -22.81 4.16 15.99
CA GLY A 270 -22.12 4.08 17.28
C GLY A 270 -22.59 2.90 18.15
N LYS A 271 -23.88 2.54 18.08
CA LYS A 271 -24.42 1.35 18.77
C LYS A 271 -23.93 0.05 18.14
N LYS A 272 -23.93 -0.01 16.80
CA LYS A 272 -23.47 -1.17 16.02
C LYS A 272 -21.98 -1.43 16.25
N ARG A 273 -21.16 -0.38 16.22
CA ARG A 273 -19.76 -0.38 16.64
C ARG A 273 -19.57 -0.92 18.06
N ALA A 274 -20.33 -0.41 19.04
CA ALA A 274 -20.21 -0.88 20.42
C ALA A 274 -20.56 -2.37 20.56
N ALA A 275 -21.50 -2.88 19.77
CA ALA A 275 -21.83 -4.30 19.72
C ALA A 275 -20.70 -5.14 19.07
N LEU A 276 -20.18 -4.70 17.93
CA LEU A 276 -19.08 -5.38 17.22
C LEU A 276 -17.79 -5.38 18.04
N LYS A 277 -17.41 -4.28 18.69
CA LYS A 277 -16.27 -4.25 19.61
C LYS A 277 -16.45 -5.18 20.80
N ARG A 278 -17.67 -5.33 21.35
CA ARG A 278 -17.94 -6.32 22.40
C ARG A 278 -17.82 -7.74 21.87
N MET A 279 -18.28 -7.99 20.64
CA MET A 279 -18.16 -9.28 19.97
C MET A 279 -16.69 -9.65 19.73
N GLN A 280 -15.89 -8.77 19.10
CA GLN A 280 -14.44 -8.96 18.94
C GLN A 280 -13.73 -9.12 20.27
N ALA A 281 -14.06 -8.29 21.27
CA ALA A 281 -13.52 -8.42 22.61
C ALA A 281 -13.94 -9.72 23.30
N SER A 282 -14.86 -10.51 22.74
CA SER A 282 -15.29 -11.84 23.22
C SER A 282 -14.67 -12.99 22.41
N ILE A 283 -13.88 -12.71 21.37
CA ILE A 283 -13.14 -13.70 20.59
C ILE A 283 -11.79 -13.97 21.26
N LEU A 284 -11.38 -15.24 21.34
CA LEU A 284 -10.06 -15.61 21.82
C LEU A 284 -9.02 -15.38 20.72
N PRO A 285 -7.87 -14.75 21.01
CA PRO A 285 -6.80 -14.55 20.04
C PRO A 285 -6.18 -15.83 19.48
N LEU A 286 -6.33 -16.95 20.18
CA LEU A 286 -5.88 -18.28 19.78
C LEU A 286 -7.03 -19.29 19.94
N PRO A 287 -6.93 -20.49 19.34
CA PRO A 287 -7.85 -21.60 19.63
C PRO A 287 -7.89 -21.96 21.12
N ARG A 288 -9.01 -22.49 21.62
CA ARG A 288 -9.20 -22.82 23.05
C ARG A 288 -8.14 -23.77 23.59
N GLU A 289 -7.65 -24.66 22.73
CA GLU A 289 -6.63 -25.67 23.01
C GLU A 289 -5.32 -25.03 23.47
N ALA A 290 -4.95 -23.88 22.89
CA ALA A 290 -3.74 -23.13 23.24
C ALA A 290 -3.74 -22.58 24.68
N TYR A 291 -4.89 -22.62 25.37
CA TYR A 291 -5.05 -22.15 26.74
C TYR A 291 -5.22 -23.26 27.77
N GLN A 292 -5.28 -24.55 27.37
CA GLN A 292 -5.55 -25.67 28.29
C GLN A 292 -4.57 -25.72 29.48
N ASP A 293 -3.29 -25.47 29.23
CA ASP A 293 -2.23 -25.49 30.26
C ASP A 293 -1.91 -24.12 30.88
N ALA A 294 -2.69 -23.09 30.54
CA ALA A 294 -2.40 -21.72 30.96
C ALA A 294 -2.64 -21.53 32.47
N LYS A 295 -1.56 -21.24 33.21
CA LYS A 295 -1.64 -21.00 34.67
C LYS A 295 -2.05 -19.55 34.98
N PRO A 296 -2.95 -19.30 35.96
CA PRO A 296 -3.51 -17.97 36.24
C PRO A 296 -2.51 -16.80 36.37
N ASN A 297 -1.37 -17.03 37.03
CA ASN A 297 -0.36 -16.00 37.30
C ASN A 297 0.79 -16.00 36.29
N LYS A 298 0.79 -16.90 35.30
CA LYS A 298 1.79 -16.92 34.22
C LYS A 298 1.37 -16.00 33.08
N PRO A 299 2.31 -15.57 32.21
CA PRO A 299 1.97 -14.82 31.00
C PRO A 299 0.90 -15.54 30.18
N CYS A 300 0.05 -14.75 29.53
CA CYS A 300 -1.01 -15.26 28.68
C CYS A 300 -0.42 -15.86 27.39
N PRO A 301 -0.86 -17.05 26.94
CA PRO A 301 -0.41 -17.65 25.67
C PRO A 301 -0.67 -16.79 24.43
N CYS A 302 -1.60 -15.83 24.49
CA CYS A 302 -1.92 -14.93 23.39
C CYS A 302 -0.85 -13.88 23.05
N GLY A 303 0.33 -13.93 23.68
CA GLY A 303 1.43 -12.98 23.40
C GLY A 303 1.28 -11.57 23.99
N SER A 304 0.20 -11.25 24.71
CA SER A 304 -0.05 -9.88 25.21
C SER A 304 0.87 -9.40 26.34
N GLY A 305 1.75 -10.25 26.87
CA GLY A 305 2.60 -9.96 28.04
C GLY A 305 1.87 -9.86 29.39
N LYS A 306 0.53 -9.86 29.41
CA LYS A 306 -0.29 -9.80 30.64
C LYS A 306 -0.41 -11.18 31.31
N LYS A 307 -0.64 -11.22 32.63
CA LYS A 307 -0.95 -12.48 33.35
C LYS A 307 -2.24 -13.10 32.79
N PHE A 308 -2.29 -14.42 32.61
CA PHE A 308 -3.42 -15.15 32.01
C PHE A 308 -4.76 -14.80 32.66
N LYS A 309 -4.84 -14.79 34.00
CA LYS A 309 -6.07 -14.43 34.75
C LYS A 309 -6.55 -12.98 34.54
N ALA A 310 -5.66 -12.10 34.08
CA ALA A 310 -5.95 -10.69 33.82
C ALA A 310 -6.16 -10.40 32.32
N CYS A 311 -5.90 -11.39 31.46
CA CYS A 311 -6.03 -11.33 30.01
C CYS A 311 -7.11 -12.33 29.55
N CYS A 312 -6.79 -13.24 28.62
CA CYS A 312 -7.72 -14.21 28.02
C CYS A 312 -8.40 -15.13 29.05
N GLY A 313 -7.82 -15.32 30.25
CA GLY A 313 -8.46 -16.11 31.31
C GLY A 313 -9.77 -15.49 31.82
N LYS A 314 -9.98 -14.17 31.69
CA LYS A 314 -11.30 -13.54 31.97
C LYS A 314 -12.31 -13.84 30.87
N LEU A 315 -11.82 -13.94 29.64
CA LEU A 315 -12.64 -14.19 28.46
C LEU A 315 -13.14 -15.62 28.43
N ILE A 316 -12.25 -16.59 28.63
CA ILE A 316 -12.60 -18.01 28.73
C ILE A 316 -13.67 -18.23 29.81
N LYS A 317 -13.48 -17.66 31.01
CA LYS A 317 -14.47 -17.74 32.09
C LYS A 317 -15.84 -17.17 31.72
N LYS A 318 -15.90 -16.12 30.89
CA LYS A 318 -17.16 -15.53 30.44
C LYS A 318 -17.83 -16.35 29.34
N LEU A 319 -17.04 -17.01 28.49
CA LEU A 319 -17.54 -17.89 27.44
C LEU A 319 -18.04 -19.24 27.97
N ASP A 320 -17.57 -19.64 29.16
CA ASP A 320 -17.95 -20.89 29.84
C ASP A 320 -19.08 -20.72 30.88
N ALA A 321 -19.55 -19.48 31.11
CA ALA A 321 -20.58 -19.14 32.08
C ALA A 321 -21.95 -18.94 31.41
#